data_AF-A0A1F4BIQ5-F1
#
_entry.id   AF-A0A1F4BIQ5-F1
#
_cell.length_a   1.000
_cell.length_b   1.000
_cell.length_c   1.000
_cell.angle_alpha   90.00
_cell.angle_beta   90.00
_cell.angle_gamma   90.00
#
_symmetry.space_group_name_H-M   'P 1'
#
loop_
_entity.id
_entity.type
_entity.pdbx_description
1 polymer ?
#
loop_
_entity_poly.entity_id
_entity_poly.type
_entity_poly.pdbx_seq_one_letter_code
_entity_poly.pdbx_strand_id
1 'polypeptide(L)' 'MAGKPDPDKVKGPGGMTMRELHELVKKGHARDQAAGRQHNKLAQPQNRWQRLVRYVWDKNRGRG' A
#
# COMPACT_ATOMS: atom_id res chain seq x y z
N MET A 1 7.23 24.46 21.28
CA MET A 1 6.16 23.66 20.66
C MET A 1 6.30 23.78 19.15
N ALA A 2 6.79 22.74 18.47
CA ALA A 2 6.96 22.80 17.02
C ALA A 2 5.57 22.82 16.36
N GLY A 3 5.23 23.95 15.74
CA GLY A 3 3.98 24.10 15.00
C GLY A 3 3.90 23.02 13.93
N LYS A 4 2.75 22.35 13.84
CA LYS A 4 2.52 21.34 12.80
C LYS A 4 2.80 21.99 11.44
N PRO A 5 3.61 21.36 10.57
CA PRO A 5 3.89 21.92 9.26
C PRO A 5 2.57 22.07 8.51
N ASP A 6 2.32 23.28 8.01
CA ASP A 6 1.13 23.63 7.24
C ASP A 6 1.13 22.85 5.91
N PRO A 7 0.19 21.91 5.70
CA PRO A 7 0.19 21.03 4.54
C PRO A 7 -0.05 21.77 3.21
N ASP A 8 -0.59 22.99 3.26
CA ASP A 8 -0.80 23.83 2.08
C ASP A 8 0.46 24.64 1.70
N LYS A 9 1.43 24.73 2.63
CA LYS A 9 2.74 25.37 2.38
C LYS A 9 3.82 24.40 1.92
N VAL A 10 3.61 23.09 2.13
CA VAL A 10 4.52 22.04 1.66
C VAL A 10 4.09 21.60 0.26
N LYS A 11 4.86 22.01 -0.73
CA LYS A 11 4.67 21.62 -2.14
C LYS A 11 5.55 20.42 -2.48
N GLY A 12 4.94 19.39 -3.04
CA GLY A 12 5.58 18.21 -3.60
C GLY A 12 5.88 18.35 -5.10
N PRO A 13 6.30 17.24 -5.75
CA PRO A 13 6.58 17.23 -7.18
C PRO A 13 5.36 17.67 -8.00
N GLY A 14 5.61 18.45 -9.06
CA GLY A 14 4.55 19.02 -9.90
C GLY A 14 3.80 20.22 -9.27
N GLY A 15 4.26 20.73 -8.12
CA GLY A 15 3.67 21.90 -7.46
C GLY A 15 2.42 21.61 -6.63
N MET A 16 2.02 20.34 -6.50
CA MET A 16 0.89 19.92 -5.65
C MET A 16 1.21 20.09 -4.18
N THR A 17 0.24 20.52 -3.40
CA THR A 17 0.33 20.52 -1.93
C THR A 17 0.31 19.10 -1.37
N MET A 18 0.84 18.92 -0.16
CA MET A 18 0.80 17.63 0.53
C MET A 18 -0.64 17.13 0.73
N ARG A 19 -1.59 18.07 0.87
CA ARG A 19 -3.02 17.77 0.98
C ARG A 19 -3.60 17.21 -0.32
N GLU A 20 -3.29 17.83 -1.46
CA GLU A 20 -3.74 17.36 -2.78
C GLU A 20 -3.15 15.99 -3.11
N LEU A 21 -1.87 15.78 -2.81
CA LEU A 21 -1.22 14.49 -3.02
C LEU A 21 -1.88 13.39 -2.18
N HIS A 22 -2.20 13.67 -0.92
CA HIS A 22 -2.89 12.71 -0.06
C HIS A 22 -4.28 12.35 -0.59
N GLU A 23 -5.05 13.32 -1.07
CA GLU A 23 -6.37 13.07 -1.66
C GLU A 23 -6.28 12.27 -2.96
N LEU A 24 -5.29 12.55 -3.81
CA LEU A 24 -5.03 11.78 -5.02
C LEU A 24 -4.68 10.33 -4.71
N VAL A 25 -3.75 10.12 -3.77
CA VAL A 25 -3.35 8.78 -3.31
C VAL A 25 -4.54 8.05 -2.70
N LYS A 26 -5.35 8.70 -1.88
CA LYS A 26 -6.55 8.11 -1.26
C LYS A 26 -7.56 7.66 -2.31
N LYS A 27 -7.80 8.46 -3.36
CA LYS A 27 -8.68 8.10 -4.48
C LYS A 27 -8.14 6.91 -5.27
N GLY A 28 -6.84 6.92 -5.60
CA GLY A 28 -6.18 5.80 -6.29
C GLY A 28 -6.24 4.51 -5.47
N HIS A 29 -5.88 4.60 -4.19
CA HIS A 29 -5.91 3.46 -3.28
C HIS A 29 -7.33 2.90 -3.09
N ALA A 30 -8.36 3.75 -2.97
CA ALA A 30 -9.74 3.29 -2.87
C ALA A 30 -10.18 2.52 -4.12
N ARG A 31 -9.77 2.97 -5.30
CA ARG A 31 -10.01 2.29 -6.58
C ARG A 31 -9.29 0.95 -6.66
N ASP A 32 -8.01 0.91 -6.32
CA ASP A 32 -7.20 -0.32 -6.34
C ASP A 32 -7.66 -1.33 -5.28
N GLN A 33 -8.11 -0.85 -4.12
CA GLN A 33 -8.71 -1.71 -3.09
C GLN A 33 -10.06 -2.28 -3.54
N ALA A 34 -10.89 -1.50 -4.23
CA ALA A 34 -12.15 -2.00 -4.77
C ALA A 34 -11.91 -3.07 -5.85
N ALA A 35 -10.98 -2.82 -6.78
CA ALA A 35 -10.59 -3.78 -7.82
C ALA A 35 -9.90 -5.03 -7.21
N GLY A 36 -9.03 -4.84 -6.23
CA GLY A 36 -8.34 -5.90 -5.50
C GLY A 36 -9.30 -6.78 -4.71
N ARG A 37 -10.34 -6.21 -4.07
CA ARG A 37 -11.39 -6.97 -3.36
C ARG A 37 -12.26 -7.80 -4.30
N GLN A 38 -12.53 -7.31 -5.51
CA GLN A 38 -13.26 -8.06 -6.54
C GLN A 38 -12.42 -9.24 -7.05
N HIS A 39 -11.13 -9.05 -7.28
CA HIS A 39 -10.22 -10.13 -7.67
C HIS A 39 -10.03 -11.18 -6.56
N ASN A 40 -9.97 -10.75 -5.29
CA ASN A 40 -9.77 -11.66 -4.15
C ASN A 40 -10.96 -12.62 -3.91
N LYS A 41 -12.17 -12.26 -4.34
CA LYS A 41 -13.37 -13.11 -4.16
C LYS A 41 -13.50 -14.20 -5.21
N LEU A 42 -12.94 -14.01 -6.41
CA LEU A 42 -13.10 -14.94 -7.55
C LEU A 42 -11.79 -15.64 -7.94
N ALA A 43 -10.64 -15.14 -7.48
CA ALA A 43 -9.36 -15.76 -7.69
C ALA A 43 -8.50 -15.65 -6.42
N GLN A 44 -8.21 -16.78 -5.80
CA GLN A 44 -6.85 -17.29 -5.92
C GLN A 44 -6.77 -18.70 -5.33
N PRO A 45 -6.66 -19.76 -6.15
CA PRO A 45 -5.90 -20.93 -5.71
C PRO A 45 -4.52 -20.41 -5.31
N GLN A 46 -4.12 -20.61 -4.05
CA GLN A 46 -2.89 -20.03 -3.48
C GLN A 46 -1.74 -20.04 -4.48
N ASN A 47 -1.36 -18.85 -4.93
CA ASN A 47 -0.33 -18.62 -5.94
C ASN A 47 0.95 -19.36 -5.53
N ARG A 48 1.59 -20.10 -6.44
CA ARG A 48 2.79 -20.89 -6.13
C ARG A 48 3.92 -20.05 -5.51
N TRP A 49 3.97 -18.77 -5.87
CA TRP A 49 4.87 -17.77 -5.27
C TRP A 49 4.57 -17.48 -3.79
N GLN A 50 3.31 -17.36 -3.40
CA GLN A 50 2.94 -17.17 -1.99
C GLN A 50 3.32 -18.40 -1.16
N ARG A 51 3.17 -19.61 -1.72
CA ARG A 51 3.65 -20.85 -1.08
C ARG A 51 5.16 -20.88 -0.94
N LEU A 52 5.90 -20.44 -1.96
CA LEU A 52 7.37 -20.36 -1.90
C LEU A 52 7.82 -19.37 -0.82
N VAL A 53 7.25 -18.17 -0.78
CA VAL A 53 7.54 -17.16 0.24
C VAL A 53 7.25 -17.70 1.64
N ARG A 54 6.12 -18.39 1.83
CA ARG A 54 5.77 -19.02 3.11
C ARG A 54 6.73 -20.14 3.49
N TYR A 55 7.09 -21.01 2.55
CA TYR A 55 8.07 -22.09 2.77
C TYR A 55 9.45 -21.56 3.18
N VAL A 56 9.94 -20.52 2.51
CA VAL A 56 11.23 -19.89 2.84
C VAL A 56 11.19 -19.25 4.23
N TRP A 57 10.07 -18.60 4.58
CA TRP A 57 9.91 -17.99 5.89
C TRP A 57 9.85 -19.03 7.02
N ASP A 58 9.05 -20.09 6.88
CA ASP A 58 8.97 -21.17 7.87
C ASP A 58 10.33 -21.87 8.05
N LYS A 59 11.06 -22.10 6.95
CA LYS A 59 12.41 -22.68 6.98
C LYS A 59 13.43 -21.81 7.71
N ASN A 60 13.30 -20.48 7.65
CA ASN A 60 14.16 -19.56 8.39
C ASN A 60 13.72 -19.36 9.84
N ARG A 61 12.44 -19.55 10.18
CA ARG A 61 11.95 -19.50 11.58
C ARG A 61 12.32 -20.74 12.39
N GLY A 62 12.50 -21.90 11.76
CA GLY A 62 12.96 -23.14 12.42
C GLY A 62 14.49 -23.25 12.59
N ARG A 63 15.25 -22.19 12.26
CA ARG A 63 16.71 -22.10 12.45
C ARG A 63 17.12 -21.19 13.63
N GLY A 64 16.20 -20.97 14.57
CA GLY A 64 16.46 -20.27 15.83
C GLY A 64 16.52 -21.24 17.00
#